data_AF-A0A934KMG2-F1
#
_entry.id   AF-A0A934KMG2-F1
#
_cell.length_a   1.000
_cell.length_b   1.000
_cell.length_c   1.000
_cell.angle_alpha   90.00
_cell.angle_beta   90.00
_cell.angle_gamma   90.00
#
_symmetry.space_group_name_H-M   'P 1'
#
loop_
_entity.id
_entity.type
_entity.pdbx_description
1 polymer ?
#
loop_
_entity_poly.entity_id
_entity_poly.type
_entity_poly.pdbx_seq_one_letter_code
_entity_poly.pdbx_strand_id
1 'polypeptide(L)'
;MNSLVEPGFAKDPPVKLNVNAKILGLVLLILGALGILLDILGLITVLGFCGSFSVYGACSFPIIWTIGNLVALVAAVLVTAGGYRMYQENPQGKEWVVYGLVIRFVGAVISLIGNLTAYSGLVGVSFGGAVIFGLIINLIFFVIIYYLVVVSRFPHQAPLSPPGANAWGGGGGPSAPPPPPMR
;
A
#
# COMPACT_ATOMS: atom_id res chain seq x y z
N MET A 1 6.07 12.51 -16.63
CA MET A 1 4.92 11.65 -16.29
C MET A 1 5.43 10.48 -15.47
N ASN A 2 5.02 10.36 -14.20
CA ASN A 2 5.45 9.25 -13.34
C ASN A 2 4.57 8.03 -13.63
N SER A 3 5.07 7.10 -14.46
CA SER A 3 4.33 5.91 -14.88
C SER A 3 3.91 4.98 -13.74
N LEU A 4 4.53 5.10 -12.55
CA LEU A 4 4.16 4.35 -11.35
C LEU A 4 2.93 4.95 -10.64
N VAL A 5 2.73 6.25 -10.73
CA VAL A 5 1.61 6.94 -10.06
C VAL A 5 0.41 7.02 -11.00
N GLU A 6 0.68 7.19 -12.31
CA GLU A 6 -0.33 7.27 -13.37
C GLU A 6 -0.06 6.21 -14.44
N PRO A 7 -0.27 4.92 -14.15
CA PRO A 7 -0.10 3.89 -15.15
C PRO A 7 -1.14 4.02 -16.26
N GLY A 8 -0.84 3.51 -17.47
CA GLY A 8 -1.73 3.64 -18.63
C GLY A 8 -3.16 3.13 -18.41
N PHE A 9 -3.34 2.14 -17.53
CA PHE A 9 -4.65 1.60 -17.15
C PHE A 9 -5.40 2.47 -16.14
N ALA A 10 -4.80 3.50 -15.53
CA ALA A 10 -5.49 4.40 -14.60
C ALA A 10 -6.60 5.24 -15.27
N LYS A 11 -6.53 5.38 -16.60
CA LYS A 11 -7.53 6.10 -17.42
C LYS A 11 -8.76 5.24 -17.71
N ASP A 12 -8.57 3.95 -17.96
CA ASP A 12 -9.66 2.97 -18.12
C ASP A 12 -9.28 1.67 -17.40
N PRO A 13 -9.56 1.58 -16.09
CA PRO A 13 -9.14 0.45 -15.29
C PRO A 13 -9.96 -0.80 -15.67
N PRO A 14 -9.33 -1.99 -15.68
CA PRO A 14 -10.00 -3.24 -16.05
C PRO A 14 -11.20 -3.58 -15.14
N VAL A 15 -11.15 -3.15 -13.87
CA VAL A 15 -12.28 -3.22 -12.94
C VAL A 15 -12.65 -1.80 -12.49
N LYS A 16 -13.83 -1.32 -12.91
CA LYS A 16 -14.29 0.04 -12.64
C LYS A 16 -14.94 0.12 -11.25
N LEU A 17 -14.10 0.28 -10.23
CA LEU A 17 -14.52 0.48 -8.85
C LEU A 17 -14.59 1.98 -8.55
N ASN A 18 -15.76 2.47 -8.14
CA ASN A 18 -15.91 3.85 -7.68
C ASN A 18 -15.52 3.95 -6.20
N VAL A 19 -14.23 4.08 -5.93
CA VAL A 19 -13.71 4.19 -4.56
C VAL A 19 -13.40 5.64 -4.23
N ASN A 20 -14.05 6.17 -3.19
CA ASN A 20 -13.79 7.52 -2.69
C ASN A 20 -12.38 7.59 -2.06
N ALA A 21 -11.50 8.43 -2.61
CA ALA A 21 -10.13 8.61 -2.15
C ALA A 21 -10.03 9.08 -0.69
N LYS A 22 -11.06 9.77 -0.17
CA LYS A 22 -11.10 10.22 1.22
C LYS A 22 -11.29 9.06 2.19
N ILE A 23 -12.24 8.17 1.87
CA ILE A 23 -12.52 6.96 2.66
C ILE A 23 -11.31 6.02 2.57
N LEU A 24 -10.76 5.85 1.36
CA LEU A 24 -9.55 5.06 1.14
C LEU A 24 -8.36 5.62 1.94
N GLY A 25 -8.14 6.93 1.93
CA GLY A 25 -7.09 7.58 2.71
C GLY A 25 -7.22 7.31 4.21
N LEU A 26 -8.44 7.33 4.75
CA LEU A 26 -8.71 7.00 6.15
C LEU A 26 -8.44 5.52 6.47
N VAL A 27 -8.87 4.60 5.58
CA VAL A 27 -8.55 3.17 5.72
C VAL A 27 -7.03 2.94 5.70
N LEU A 28 -6.32 3.59 4.79
CA LEU A 28 -4.86 3.50 4.70
C LEU A 28 -4.16 4.12 5.91
N LEU A 29 -4.72 5.16 6.52
CA LEU A 29 -4.20 5.74 7.75
C LEU A 29 -4.31 4.73 8.90
N ILE A 30 -5.47 4.08 9.07
CA ILE A 30 -5.66 3.06 10.12
C ILE A 30 -4.77 1.85 9.88
N LEU A 31 -4.75 1.31 8.65
CA LEU A 31 -3.91 0.17 8.30
C LEU A 31 -2.41 0.50 8.43
N GLY A 32 -2.02 1.71 8.03
CA GLY A 32 -0.65 2.19 8.16
C GLY A 32 -0.23 2.33 9.63
N ALA A 33 -1.07 2.89 10.48
CA ALA A 33 -0.82 3.00 11.92
C ALA A 33 -0.69 1.62 12.60
N LEU A 34 -1.55 0.66 12.24
CA LEU A 34 -1.42 -0.73 12.69
C LEU A 34 -0.12 -1.36 12.18
N GLY A 35 0.22 -1.10 10.91
CA GLY A 35 1.49 -1.55 10.32
C GLY A 35 2.70 -1.02 11.08
N ILE A 36 2.72 0.26 11.45
CA ILE A 36 3.78 0.86 12.27
C ILE A 36 3.91 0.13 13.62
N LEU A 37 2.80 -0.14 14.30
CA LEU A 37 2.82 -0.86 15.59
C LEU A 37 3.40 -2.27 15.45
N LEU A 38 3.01 -3.00 14.40
CA LEU A 38 3.54 -4.33 14.11
C LEU A 38 5.03 -4.30 13.73
N ASP A 39 5.44 -3.32 12.94
CA ASP A 39 6.85 -3.15 12.54
C ASP A 39 7.72 -2.82 13.76
N ILE A 40 7.24 -1.98 14.70
CA ILE A 40 7.90 -1.70 15.98
C ILE A 40 8.00 -2.96 16.83
N LEU A 41 6.91 -3.72 16.94
CA LEU A 41 6.92 -4.99 17.69
C LEU A 41 7.93 -5.98 17.08
N GLY A 42 7.98 -6.08 15.75
CA GLY A 42 8.98 -6.85 15.03
C GLY A 42 10.41 -6.38 15.28
N LEU A 43 10.62 -5.06 15.42
CA LEU A 43 11.93 -4.51 15.76
C LEU A 43 12.35 -4.90 17.19
N ILE A 44 11.41 -4.82 18.14
CA ILE A 44 11.64 -5.24 19.54
C ILE A 44 11.97 -6.72 19.62
N THR A 45 11.26 -7.59 18.88
CA THR A 45 11.53 -9.03 18.90
C THR A 45 12.91 -9.34 18.34
N VAL A 46 13.32 -8.72 17.22
CA VAL A 46 14.65 -8.91 16.62
C VAL A 46 15.77 -8.44 17.55
N LEU A 47 15.61 -7.27 18.18
CA LEU A 47 16.58 -6.74 19.14
C LEU A 47 16.65 -7.60 20.42
N GLY A 48 15.50 -8.04 20.93
CA GLY A 48 15.41 -8.94 22.08
C GLY A 48 16.04 -10.31 21.82
N PHE A 49 15.88 -10.85 20.60
CA PHE A 49 16.50 -12.11 20.18
C PHE A 49 18.03 -12.04 20.25
N CYS A 50 18.65 -10.92 19.84
CA CYS A 50 20.10 -10.76 19.99
C CYS A 50 20.50 -10.68 21.47
N GLY A 51 19.72 -9.99 22.31
CA GLY A 51 19.97 -9.89 23.75
C GLY A 51 20.13 -11.26 24.44
N SER A 52 19.26 -12.22 24.11
CA SER A 52 19.29 -13.58 24.69
C SER A 52 20.40 -14.49 24.14
N PHE A 53 20.85 -14.29 22.90
CA PHE A 53 21.91 -15.10 22.26
C PHE A 53 23.31 -14.52 22.40
N SER A 54 23.45 -13.31 22.98
CA SER A 54 24.73 -12.68 23.31
C SER A 54 25.64 -13.56 24.19
N VAL A 55 25.06 -14.45 24.99
CA VAL A 55 25.77 -15.41 25.86
C VAL A 55 26.59 -16.45 25.08
N TYR A 56 26.23 -16.74 23.82
CA TYR A 56 26.89 -17.76 22.98
C TYR A 56 27.81 -17.16 21.91
N GLY A 57 28.09 -15.85 21.93
CA GLY A 57 28.92 -15.17 20.92
C GLY A 57 28.32 -15.14 19.51
N ALA A 58 27.06 -15.55 19.35
CA ALA A 58 26.39 -15.75 18.06
C ALA A 58 25.52 -14.54 17.61
N CYS A 59 25.82 -13.32 18.09
CA CYS A 59 25.08 -12.11 17.71
C CYS A 59 25.58 -11.44 16.40
N SER A 60 26.36 -12.13 15.58
CA SER A 60 26.87 -11.55 14.33
C SER A 60 25.79 -11.35 13.25
N PHE A 61 24.56 -11.84 13.44
CA PHE A 61 23.52 -11.83 12.41
C PHE A 61 22.11 -11.71 13.01
N PRO A 62 21.56 -10.48 13.10
CA PRO A 62 20.47 -10.21 12.16
C PRO A 62 20.47 -8.76 11.62
N ILE A 63 21.63 -8.16 11.35
CA ILE A 63 21.73 -6.77 10.82
C ILE A 63 20.83 -6.57 9.59
N ILE A 64 20.83 -7.52 8.65
CA ILE A 64 20.00 -7.46 7.45
C ILE A 64 18.50 -7.50 7.79
N TRP A 65 18.09 -8.30 8.77
CA TRP A 65 16.70 -8.36 9.22
C TRP A 65 16.28 -7.05 9.91
N THR A 66 17.14 -6.47 10.76
CA THR A 66 16.90 -5.18 11.39
C THR A 66 16.76 -4.07 10.34
N ILE A 67 17.64 -4.04 9.32
CA ILE A 67 17.53 -3.10 8.21
C ILE A 67 16.21 -3.30 7.45
N GLY A 68 15.80 -4.53 7.18
CA GLY A 68 14.52 -4.84 6.54
C GLY A 68 13.32 -4.27 7.31
N ASN A 69 13.30 -4.45 8.63
CA ASN A 69 12.24 -3.89 9.50
C ASN A 69 12.27 -2.35 9.54
N LEU A 70 13.46 -1.73 9.57
CA LEU A 70 13.58 -0.27 9.53
C LEU A 70 13.06 0.30 8.20
N VAL A 71 13.38 -0.34 7.08
CA VAL A 71 12.85 0.05 5.75
C VAL A 71 11.33 -0.12 5.70
N ALA A 72 10.80 -1.23 6.24
CA ALA A 72 9.36 -1.45 6.33
C ALA A 72 8.66 -0.38 7.19
N LEU A 73 9.28 0.03 8.30
CA LEU A 73 8.78 1.09 9.18
C LEU A 73 8.74 2.44 8.46
N VAL A 74 9.81 2.82 7.77
CA VAL A 74 9.85 4.05 6.96
C VAL A 74 8.74 4.03 5.90
N ALA A 75 8.56 2.89 5.23
CA ALA A 75 7.48 2.70 4.28
C ALA A 75 6.09 2.86 4.92
N ALA A 76 5.87 2.30 6.12
CA ALA A 76 4.61 2.42 6.85
C ALA A 76 4.29 3.87 7.19
N VAL A 77 5.31 4.65 7.59
CA VAL A 77 5.18 6.08 7.84
C VAL A 77 4.79 6.83 6.56
N LEU A 78 5.42 6.52 5.42
CA LEU A 78 5.09 7.14 4.14
C LEU A 78 3.67 6.81 3.67
N VAL A 79 3.22 5.55 3.83
CA VAL A 79 1.85 5.14 3.50
C VAL A 79 0.84 5.84 4.42
N THR A 80 1.12 5.91 5.72
CA THR A 80 0.25 6.59 6.70
C THR A 80 0.16 8.09 6.41
N ALA A 81 1.29 8.74 6.15
CA ALA A 81 1.34 10.16 5.80
C ALA A 81 0.65 10.44 4.45
N GLY A 82 0.83 9.56 3.47
CA GLY A 82 0.14 9.63 2.19
C GLY A 82 -1.38 9.46 2.34
N GLY A 83 -1.83 8.51 3.17
CA GLY A 83 -3.25 8.30 3.51
C GLY A 83 -3.88 9.50 4.20
N TYR A 84 -3.16 10.13 5.14
CA TYR A 84 -3.59 11.38 5.76
C TYR A 84 -3.73 12.53 4.74
N ARG A 85 -2.78 12.68 3.81
CA ARG A 85 -2.87 13.67 2.73
C ARG A 85 -4.00 13.38 1.75
N MET A 86 -4.27 12.11 1.45
CA MET A 86 -5.45 11.71 0.67
C MET A 86 -6.76 12.05 1.39
N TYR A 87 -6.82 11.91 2.71
CA TYR A 87 -7.98 12.30 3.52
C TYR A 87 -8.22 13.83 3.50
N GLN A 88 -7.14 14.62 3.45
CA GLN A 88 -7.19 16.07 3.22
C GLN A 88 -7.47 16.46 1.75
N GLU A 89 -7.78 15.49 0.89
CA GLU A 89 -8.09 15.71 -0.53
C GLU A 89 -6.92 16.27 -1.36
N ASN A 90 -5.68 16.08 -0.89
CA ASN A 90 -4.48 16.47 -1.61
C ASN A 90 -4.05 15.37 -2.61
N PRO A 91 -3.96 15.66 -3.93
CA PRO A 91 -3.56 14.70 -4.95
C PRO A 91 -2.16 14.09 -4.73
N GLN A 92 -1.24 14.86 -4.14
CA GLN A 92 0.12 14.38 -3.85
C GLN A 92 0.15 13.24 -2.82
N GLY A 93 -0.94 13.06 -2.05
CA GLY A 93 -1.06 11.92 -1.12
C GLY A 93 -0.95 10.57 -1.83
N LYS A 94 -1.45 10.48 -3.07
CA LYS A 94 -1.37 9.24 -3.87
C LYS A 94 0.06 8.81 -4.14
N GLU A 95 0.91 9.78 -4.50
CA GLU A 95 2.32 9.53 -4.79
C GLU A 95 3.05 8.97 -3.57
N TRP A 96 2.79 9.55 -2.40
CA TRP A 96 3.41 9.12 -1.14
C TRP A 96 3.00 7.70 -0.76
N VAL A 97 1.73 7.33 -0.98
CA VAL A 97 1.26 5.96 -0.76
C VAL A 97 1.92 4.98 -1.73
N VAL A 98 2.01 5.33 -3.02
CA VAL A 98 2.63 4.46 -4.04
C VAL A 98 4.12 4.26 -3.75
N TYR A 99 4.87 5.33 -3.47
CA TYR A 99 6.28 5.24 -3.11
C TYR A 99 6.48 4.48 -1.80
N GLY A 100 5.62 4.71 -0.81
CA GLY A 100 5.60 3.95 0.43
C GLY A 100 5.41 2.45 0.17
N LEU A 101 4.48 2.06 -0.70
CA LEU A 101 4.27 0.65 -1.06
C LEU A 101 5.50 0.01 -1.71
N VAL A 102 6.17 0.72 -2.62
CA VAL A 102 7.39 0.23 -3.28
C VAL A 102 8.49 0.02 -2.25
N ILE A 103 8.71 0.99 -1.35
CA ILE A 103 9.70 0.86 -0.27
C ILE A 103 9.31 -0.29 0.67
N ARG A 104 8.01 -0.50 0.93
CA ARG A 104 7.53 -1.62 1.76
C ARG A 104 7.84 -2.97 1.13
N PHE A 105 7.67 -3.08 -0.19
CA PHE A 105 8.08 -4.28 -0.93
C PHE A 105 9.59 -4.54 -0.82
N VAL A 106 10.42 -3.52 -1.01
CA VAL A 106 11.87 -3.62 -0.84
C VAL A 106 12.22 -4.06 0.58
N GLY A 107 11.61 -3.45 1.60
CA GLY A 107 11.78 -3.82 3.01
C GLY A 107 11.38 -5.27 3.28
N ALA A 108 10.29 -5.75 2.69
CA ALA A 108 9.85 -7.14 2.80
C ALA A 108 10.86 -8.13 2.20
N VAL A 109 11.46 -7.81 1.05
CA VAL A 109 12.52 -8.62 0.43
C VAL A 109 13.78 -8.65 1.29
N ILE A 110 14.22 -7.49 1.81
CA ILE A 110 15.39 -7.41 2.70
C ILE A 110 15.13 -8.22 3.99
N SER A 111 13.92 -8.08 4.56
CA SER A 111 13.51 -8.82 5.77
C SER A 111 13.45 -10.33 5.54
N LEU A 112 13.02 -10.78 4.35
CA LEU A 112 13.06 -12.19 3.93
C LEU A 112 14.50 -12.71 3.90
N ILE A 113 15.42 -11.98 3.26
CA ILE A 113 16.85 -12.37 3.20
C ILE A 113 17.43 -12.41 4.61
N GLY A 114 17.12 -11.41 5.44
CA GLY A 114 17.54 -11.38 6.84
C GLY A 114 17.01 -12.57 7.65
N ASN A 115 15.73 -12.91 7.49
CA ASN A 115 15.12 -14.08 8.11
C ASN A 115 15.79 -15.38 7.66
N LEU A 116 15.92 -15.60 6.34
CA LEU A 116 16.57 -16.80 5.81
C LEU A 116 17.97 -16.96 6.41
N THR A 117 18.76 -15.89 6.40
CA THR A 117 20.15 -15.95 6.88
C THR A 117 20.23 -16.21 8.40
N ALA A 118 19.36 -15.57 9.19
CA ALA A 118 19.31 -15.78 10.63
C ALA A 118 18.88 -17.21 10.99
N TYR A 119 17.81 -17.74 10.39
CA TYR A 119 17.31 -19.08 10.72
C TYR A 119 18.17 -20.20 10.15
N SER A 120 18.74 -20.03 8.94
CA SER A 120 19.66 -21.00 8.34
C SER A 120 21.01 -21.06 9.07
N GLY A 121 21.50 -19.95 9.63
CA GLY A 121 22.78 -19.88 10.32
C GLY A 121 22.73 -20.26 11.81
N LEU A 122 21.63 -19.96 12.51
CA LEU A 122 21.58 -20.07 13.98
C LEU A 122 20.93 -21.36 14.49
N VAL A 123 19.99 -21.95 13.74
CA VAL A 123 19.11 -23.02 14.28
C VAL A 123 19.11 -24.29 13.42
N GLY A 124 19.64 -24.25 12.19
CA GLY A 124 19.62 -25.39 11.27
C GLY A 124 18.22 -25.85 10.86
N VAL A 125 17.18 -25.05 11.17
CA VAL A 125 15.78 -25.37 10.90
C VAL A 125 15.30 -24.53 9.72
N SER A 126 14.85 -25.19 8.66
CA SER A 126 14.34 -24.55 7.45
C SER A 126 12.91 -24.05 7.65
N PHE A 127 12.74 -22.83 8.17
CA PHE A 127 11.45 -22.13 8.23
C PHE A 127 11.06 -21.43 6.91
N GLY A 128 11.81 -21.67 5.82
CA GLY A 128 11.66 -20.96 4.55
C GLY A 128 10.23 -20.95 4.00
N GLY A 129 9.47 -22.05 4.16
CA GLY A 129 8.09 -22.13 3.68
C GLY A 129 7.15 -21.10 4.31
N ALA A 130 7.21 -20.91 5.63
CA ALA A 130 6.34 -19.95 6.34
C ALA A 130 6.69 -18.49 6.02
N VAL A 131 7.99 -18.18 5.91
CA VAL A 131 8.46 -16.82 5.60
C VAL A 131 8.12 -16.44 4.15
N ILE A 132 8.29 -17.38 3.20
CA ILE A 132 7.92 -17.17 1.79
C ILE A 132 6.40 -17.02 1.65
N PHE A 133 5.62 -17.86 2.35
CA PHE A 133 4.16 -17.75 2.35
C PHE A 133 3.69 -16.38 2.87
N GLY A 134 4.32 -15.88 3.94
CA GLY A 134 4.07 -14.53 4.46
C GLY A 134 4.40 -13.42 3.46
N LEU A 135 5.48 -13.56 2.67
CA LEU A 135 5.82 -12.62 1.61
C LEU A 135 4.74 -12.60 0.51
N ILE A 136 4.28 -13.77 0.06
CA ILE A 136 3.26 -13.89 -0.99
C ILE A 136 1.97 -13.21 -0.56
N ILE A 137 1.52 -13.44 0.67
CA ILE A 137 0.32 -12.78 1.21
C ILE A 137 0.50 -11.26 1.22
N ASN A 138 1.63 -10.76 1.73
CA ASN A 138 1.91 -9.32 1.76
C ASN A 138 1.94 -8.71 0.35
N LEU A 139 2.53 -9.42 -0.62
CA LEU A 139 2.56 -8.98 -2.01
C LEU A 139 1.15 -8.82 -2.59
N ILE A 140 0.26 -9.77 -2.32
CA ILE A 140 -1.15 -9.69 -2.74
C ILE A 140 -1.79 -8.41 -2.15
N PHE A 141 -1.60 -8.15 -0.85
CA PHE A 141 -2.10 -6.92 -0.23
C PHE A 141 -1.51 -5.65 -0.85
N PHE A 142 -0.21 -5.63 -1.15
CA PHE A 142 0.42 -4.48 -1.80
C PHE A 142 -0.16 -4.24 -3.19
N VAL A 143 -0.36 -5.28 -4.00
CA VAL A 143 -0.97 -5.14 -5.33
C VAL A 143 -2.42 -4.63 -5.22
N ILE A 144 -3.21 -5.16 -4.29
CA ILE A 144 -4.59 -4.72 -4.08
C ILE A 144 -4.62 -3.25 -3.65
N ILE A 145 -3.81 -2.86 -2.66
CA ILE A 145 -3.75 -1.49 -2.16
C ILE A 145 -3.28 -0.53 -3.27
N TYR A 146 -2.25 -0.90 -4.02
CA TYR A 146 -1.77 -0.14 -5.17
C TYR A 146 -2.88 0.09 -6.19
N TYR A 147 -3.61 -0.97 -6.56
CA TYR A 147 -4.73 -0.88 -7.49
C TYR A 147 -5.81 0.06 -6.98
N LEU A 148 -6.24 -0.08 -5.72
CA LEU A 148 -7.26 0.78 -5.13
C LEU A 148 -6.83 2.24 -5.05
N VAL A 149 -5.56 2.52 -4.75
CA VAL A 149 -4.99 3.87 -4.70
C VAL A 149 -5.02 4.53 -6.07
N VAL A 150 -4.55 3.82 -7.09
CA VAL A 150 -4.53 4.31 -8.48
C VAL A 150 -5.95 4.59 -8.98
N VAL A 151 -6.88 3.68 -8.72
CA VAL A 151 -8.27 3.75 -9.21
C VAL A 151 -9.14 4.70 -8.39
N SER A 152 -8.77 5.01 -7.14
CA SER A 152 -9.54 5.92 -6.28
C SER A 152 -9.78 7.28 -6.94
N ARG A 153 -10.94 7.89 -6.71
CA ARG A 153 -11.24 9.23 -7.22
C ARG A 153 -11.51 10.18 -6.07
N PHE A 154 -11.00 11.40 -6.18
CA PHE A 154 -11.34 12.46 -5.24
C PHE A 154 -12.81 12.88 -5.45
N PRO A 155 -13.50 13.40 -4.44
CA PRO A 155 -14.92 13.78 -4.54
C PRO A 155 -15.24 14.75 -5.70
N HIS A 156 -14.22 15.49 -6.15
CA HIS A 156 -14.29 16.50 -7.21
C HIS A 156 -13.99 15.94 -8.61
N GLN A 157 -13.70 14.64 -8.74
CA GLN A 157 -13.35 13.98 -10.00
C GLN A 157 -14.50 13.11 -10.50
N ALA A 158 -14.63 12.99 -11.84
CA ALA A 158 -15.69 12.20 -12.45
C ALA A 158 -15.63 10.72 -12.00
N PRO A 159 -16.79 10.10 -11.66
CA PRO A 159 -16.86 8.69 -11.31
C PRO A 159 -16.38 7.79 -12.45
N LEU A 160 -15.76 6.66 -12.11
CA LEU A 160 -15.45 5.61 -13.07
C LEU A 160 -16.76 4.89 -13.47
N SER A 161 -17.34 5.28 -14.60
CA SER A 161 -18.57 4.69 -15.15
C SER A 161 -18.29 3.28 -15.70
N PRO A 162 -18.98 2.21 -15.23
CA PRO A 162 -18.97 0.88 -15.86
C PRO A 162 -19.16 0.98 -17.38
N PRO A 163 -18.55 0.09 -18.21
CA PRO A 163 -18.98 -0.03 -19.60
C PRO A 163 -20.44 -0.47 -19.59
N GLY A 164 -21.35 0.49 -19.81
CA GLY A 164 -22.80 0.27 -19.72
C GLY A 164 -23.57 1.20 -18.80
N ALA A 165 -22.94 1.96 -17.89
CA ALA A 165 -23.68 2.97 -17.11
C ALA A 165 -24.06 4.22 -17.92
N ASN A 166 -23.56 4.33 -19.16
CA ASN A 166 -24.07 5.25 -20.17
C ASN A 166 -25.02 4.57 -21.18
N ALA A 167 -25.31 3.27 -21.04
CA ALA A 167 -26.27 2.60 -21.91
C ALA A 167 -27.73 2.86 -21.46
N TRP A 168 -27.96 3.19 -20.19
CA TRP A 168 -29.30 3.49 -19.65
C TRP A 168 -29.29 4.58 -18.56
N GLY A 169 -28.79 5.77 -18.91
CA GLY A 169 -29.20 7.02 -18.26
C GLY A 169 -28.19 7.67 -17.29
N GLY A 170 -27.89 8.94 -17.56
CA GLY A 170 -27.38 9.86 -16.54
C GLY A 170 -26.20 10.74 -16.97
N GLY A 171 -26.40 11.60 -17.97
CA GLY A 171 -25.39 12.60 -18.36
C GLY A 171 -25.75 13.45 -19.58
N GLY A 172 -26.75 13.05 -20.35
CA GLY A 172 -27.45 13.92 -21.30
C GLY A 172 -28.83 14.23 -20.75
N GLY A 173 -28.95 15.28 -19.92
CA GLY A 173 -30.27 15.86 -19.69
C GLY A 173 -30.82 16.37 -21.03
N PRO A 174 -32.13 16.24 -21.32
CA PRO A 174 -32.70 16.79 -22.54
C PRO A 174 -32.36 18.28 -22.61
N SER A 175 -31.75 18.74 -23.71
CA SER A 175 -31.69 20.17 -24.01
C SER A 175 -33.11 20.71 -23.89
N ALA A 176 -33.31 21.68 -22.98
CA ALA A 176 -34.62 22.30 -22.75
C ALA A 176 -35.25 22.67 -24.11
N PRO A 177 -36.54 22.32 -24.35
CA PRO A 177 -37.19 22.72 -25.58
C PRO A 177 -37.20 24.25 -25.67
N PRO A 178 -36.99 24.83 -26.87
CA PRO A 178 -36.91 26.27 -27.03
C PRO A 178 -38.21 26.95 -26.56
N PRO A 179 -38.13 28.13 -25.93
CA PRO A 179 -39.30 28.83 -25.41
C PRO A 179 -40.30 29.12 -26.54
N PRO A 180 -41.62 29.03 -26.27
CA PRO A 180 -42.64 29.38 -27.26
C PRO A 180 -42.48 30.84 -27.70
N PRO A 181 -42.69 31.17 -28.99
CA PRO A 181 -42.69 32.55 -29.43
C PRO A 181 -43.78 33.32 -28.68
N MET A 182 -43.38 34.34 -27.91
CA MET A 182 -44.31 35.26 -27.29
C MET A 182 -45.04 36.02 -28.42
N ARG A 183 -46.36 35.91 -28.44
CA ARG A 183 -47.25 36.69 -29.31
C ARG A 183 -47.68 37.96 -28.58
#